data_AF-A0A059LAF3-F1
#
_entry.id   AF-A0A059LAF3-F1
#
_cell.length_a   1.000
_cell.length_b   1.000
_cell.length_c   1.000
_cell.angle_alpha   90.00
_cell.angle_beta   90.00
_cell.angle_gamma   90.00
#
_symmetry.space_group_name_H-M   'P 1'
#
loop_
_entity.id
_entity.type
_entity.pdbx_description
1 polymer ?
#
loop_
_entity_poly.entity_id
_entity_poly.type
_entity_poly.pdbx_seq_one_letter_code
_entity_poly.pdbx_strand_id
1 'polypeptide(L)'
;LLRPRVEAWAGGKKHNVRALLSSLHAVLWEGSGWRAPGLSDLVEPGAVKKQYMRANLIVHPDKVLQKGGTVEQVVLADMIFDVLKGAWGKFEGGG
;
A
#
# COMPACT_ATOMS: atom_id res chain seq x y z
N LEU A 1 12.45 -4.82 -13.15
CA LEU A 1 11.28 -4.04 -13.64
C LEU A 1 10.32 -3.60 -12.53
N LEU A 2 10.25 -4.30 -11.39
CA LEU A 2 9.36 -3.94 -10.28
C LEU A 2 9.62 -2.57 -9.63
N ARG A 3 10.90 -2.22 -9.39
CA ARG A 3 11.26 -0.95 -8.74
C ARG A 3 10.76 0.28 -9.52
N PRO A 4 11.02 0.42 -10.84
CA PRO A 4 10.44 1.51 -11.62
C PRO A 4 8.91 1.56 -11.58
N ARG A 5 8.23 0.39 -11.55
CA ARG A 5 6.76 0.32 -11.42
C ARG A 5 6.27 0.91 -10.09
N VAL A 6 6.91 0.54 -8.97
CA VAL A 6 6.58 1.08 -7.64
C VAL A 6 6.90 2.57 -7.55
N GLU A 7 8.04 3.00 -8.11
CA GLU A 7 8.43 4.41 -8.14
C GLU A 7 7.49 5.28 -8.97
N ALA A 8 7.07 4.80 -10.16
CA ALA A 8 6.10 5.48 -11.01
C ALA A 8 4.73 5.57 -10.31
N TRP A 9 4.28 4.48 -9.69
CA TRP A 9 3.06 4.50 -8.89
C TRP A 9 3.16 5.51 -7.74
N ALA A 10 4.22 5.47 -6.95
CA ALA A 10 4.37 6.31 -5.77
C ALA A 10 4.73 7.78 -6.11
N GLY A 11 5.19 8.05 -7.34
CA GLY A 11 5.55 9.36 -7.84
C GLY A 11 4.48 10.42 -7.56
N GLY A 12 4.89 11.57 -7.03
CA GLY A 12 3.98 12.66 -6.65
C GLY A 12 3.12 12.41 -5.40
N LYS A 13 3.09 11.19 -4.85
CA LYS A 13 2.26 10.84 -3.68
C LYS A 13 2.99 10.09 -2.56
N LYS A 14 4.32 9.99 -2.61
CA LYS A 14 5.16 9.28 -1.61
C LYS A 14 4.96 9.72 -0.15
N HIS A 15 4.30 10.87 0.07
CA HIS A 15 4.02 11.43 1.40
C HIS A 15 2.54 11.57 1.71
N ASN A 16 1.65 11.08 0.83
CA ASN A 16 0.21 11.16 0.98
C ASN A 16 -0.37 9.74 1.07
N VAL A 17 -0.57 9.25 2.30
CA VAL A 17 -1.07 7.89 2.53
C VAL A 17 -2.47 7.69 1.93
N ARG A 18 -3.32 8.71 1.87
CA ARG A 18 -4.66 8.61 1.27
C ARG A 18 -4.59 8.37 -0.23
N ALA A 19 -3.73 9.10 -0.92
CA ALA A 19 -3.49 8.93 -2.35
C ALA A 19 -2.85 7.57 -2.66
N LEU A 20 -1.94 7.09 -1.82
CA LEU A 20 -1.34 5.76 -1.97
C LEU A 20 -2.38 4.65 -1.80
N LEU A 21 -3.20 4.68 -0.74
CA LEU A 21 -4.21 3.65 -0.47
C LEU A 21 -5.28 3.59 -1.58
N SER A 22 -5.83 4.74 -1.98
CA SER A 22 -6.85 4.80 -3.05
C SER A 22 -6.37 4.28 -4.40
N SER A 23 -5.06 4.36 -4.68
CA SER A 23 -4.48 3.92 -5.95
C SER A 23 -3.62 2.64 -5.85
N LEU A 24 -3.62 1.95 -4.72
CA LEU A 24 -2.78 0.77 -4.47
C LEU A 24 -3.09 -0.38 -5.45
N HIS A 25 -4.33 -0.48 -5.94
CA HIS A 25 -4.74 -1.48 -6.94
C HIS A 25 -3.92 -1.43 -8.23
N ALA A 26 -3.36 -0.27 -8.60
CA ALA A 26 -2.57 -0.10 -9.83
C ALA A 26 -1.19 -0.79 -9.77
N VAL A 27 -0.68 -1.04 -8.56
CA VAL A 27 0.67 -1.60 -8.37
C VAL A 27 0.64 -3.03 -7.83
N LEU A 28 -0.49 -3.50 -7.32
CA LEU A 28 -0.65 -4.89 -6.87
C LEU A 28 -0.77 -5.88 -8.04
N TRP A 29 -0.68 -7.16 -7.69
CA TRP A 29 -0.98 -8.27 -8.58
C TRP A 29 -2.48 -8.61 -8.57
N GLU A 30 -2.92 -9.29 -9.62
CA GLU A 30 -4.27 -9.83 -9.72
C GLU A 30 -4.55 -10.82 -8.58
N GLY A 31 -5.76 -10.80 -8.03
CA GLY A 31 -6.14 -11.69 -6.92
C GLY A 31 -5.57 -11.30 -5.55
N SER A 32 -4.88 -10.15 -5.42
CA SER A 32 -4.37 -9.63 -4.13
C SER A 32 -5.47 -9.39 -3.07
N GLY A 33 -6.74 -9.32 -3.48
CA GLY A 33 -7.89 -9.10 -2.59
C GLY A 33 -8.04 -7.65 -2.12
N TRP A 34 -7.24 -6.72 -2.67
CA TRP A 34 -7.38 -5.30 -2.40
C TRP A 34 -8.63 -4.75 -3.09
N ARG A 35 -9.46 -4.05 -2.31
CA ARG A 35 -10.58 -3.27 -2.82
C ARG A 35 -10.26 -1.81 -2.55
N ALA A 36 -9.95 -1.08 -3.61
CA ALA A 36 -9.52 0.30 -3.51
C ALA A 36 -10.62 1.18 -2.87
N PRO A 37 -10.33 1.85 -1.75
CA PRO A 37 -11.26 2.83 -1.18
C PRO A 37 -11.31 4.08 -2.06
N GLY A 38 -12.47 4.73 -2.12
CA GLY A 38 -12.59 6.07 -2.67
C GLY A 38 -11.89 7.09 -1.76
N LEU A 39 -11.54 8.27 -2.29
CA LEU A 39 -10.98 9.35 -1.47
C LEU A 39 -11.98 9.85 -0.41
N SER A 40 -13.28 9.79 -0.69
CA SER A 40 -14.35 10.07 0.27
C SER A 40 -14.33 9.11 1.46
N ASP A 41 -13.93 7.86 1.26
CA ASP A 41 -13.81 6.85 2.33
C ASP A 41 -12.56 7.04 3.19
N LEU A 42 -11.70 8.00 2.82
CA LEU A 42 -10.40 8.27 3.45
C LEU A 42 -10.32 9.67 4.07
N VAL A 43 -11.46 10.33 4.33
CA VAL A 43 -11.49 11.64 4.99
C VAL A 43 -11.06 11.51 6.45
N GLU A 44 -11.78 10.67 7.19
CA GLU A 44 -11.59 10.50 8.63
C GLU A 44 -10.29 9.76 8.98
N PRO A 45 -9.50 10.23 9.95
CA PRO A 45 -8.25 9.57 10.33
C PRO A 45 -8.41 8.09 10.72
N GLY A 46 -9.52 7.75 11.40
CA GLY A 46 -9.84 6.35 11.74
C GLY A 46 -10.08 5.49 10.51
N ALA A 47 -10.70 6.03 9.46
CA ALA A 47 -10.92 5.33 8.20
C ALA A 47 -9.60 5.12 7.45
N VAL A 48 -8.72 6.12 7.44
CA VAL A 48 -7.36 6.00 6.88
C VAL A 48 -6.57 4.90 7.61
N LYS A 49 -6.58 4.90 8.95
CA LYS A 49 -5.93 3.86 9.77
C LYS A 49 -6.43 2.47 9.44
N LYS A 50 -7.75 2.29 9.33
CA LYS A 50 -8.37 1.01 9.00
C LYS A 50 -7.91 0.50 7.63
N GLN A 51 -7.89 1.36 6.62
CA GLN A 51 -7.45 0.98 5.28
C GLN A 51 -5.94 0.72 5.21
N TYR A 52 -5.13 1.49 5.94
CA TYR A 52 -3.70 1.25 6.07
C TYR A 52 -3.38 -0.11 6.70
N MET A 53 -4.05 -0.47 7.80
CA MET A 53 -3.91 -1.79 8.43
C MET A 53 -4.31 -2.93 7.48
N ARG A 54 -5.39 -2.74 6.71
CA ARG A 54 -5.80 -3.73 5.69
C ARG A 54 -4.77 -3.87 4.57
N ALA A 55 -4.21 -2.76 4.10
CA ALA A 55 -3.15 -2.78 3.09
C ALA A 55 -1.93 -3.56 3.59
N ASN A 56 -1.50 -3.33 4.84
CA ASN A 56 -0.39 -4.06 5.46
C ASN A 56 -0.63 -5.58 5.48
N LEU A 57 -1.84 -6.06 5.76
CA LEU A 57 -2.15 -7.50 5.72
C LEU A 57 -2.06 -8.13 4.32
N ILE A 58 -2.11 -7.32 3.27
CA ILE A 58 -1.99 -7.76 1.87
C ILE A 58 -0.54 -7.69 1.42
N VAL A 59 0.19 -6.65 1.79
CA VAL A 59 1.54 -6.37 1.28
C VAL A 59 2.66 -6.69 2.25
N HIS A 60 2.38 -7.26 3.42
CA HIS A 60 3.44 -7.75 4.30
C HIS A 60 4.13 -8.95 3.64
N PRO A 61 5.47 -8.95 3.45
CA PRO A 61 6.20 -10.02 2.76
C PRO A 61 5.88 -11.42 3.32
N ASP A 62 5.94 -11.59 4.65
CA ASP A 62 5.60 -12.87 5.29
C ASP A 62 4.17 -13.34 4.99
N LYS A 63 3.20 -12.42 4.91
CA LYS A 63 1.80 -12.77 4.64
C LYS A 63 1.60 -13.16 3.19
N VAL A 64 2.32 -12.54 2.27
CA VAL A 64 2.33 -12.92 0.85
C VAL A 64 2.93 -14.31 0.69
N LEU A 65 4.08 -14.56 1.33
CA LEU A 65 4.74 -15.86 1.31
C LEU A 65 3.85 -16.96 1.92
N GLN A 66 3.24 -16.71 3.08
CA GLN A 66 2.33 -17.66 3.76
C GLN A 66 1.10 -18.03 2.90
N LYS A 67 0.67 -17.14 2.00
CA LYS A 67 -0.44 -17.37 1.08
C LYS A 67 -0.02 -17.99 -0.26
N GLY A 68 1.23 -18.44 -0.38
CA GLY A 68 1.75 -19.05 -1.61
C GLY A 68 2.09 -18.03 -2.71
N GLY A 69 2.33 -16.77 -2.34
CA GLY A 69 2.75 -15.76 -3.30
C GLY A 69 4.12 -16.06 -3.91
N THR A 70 4.34 -15.61 -5.14
CA THR A 70 5.62 -15.81 -5.84
C THR A 70 6.74 -14.96 -5.25
N VAL A 71 7.99 -15.32 -5.53
CA VAL A 71 9.15 -14.49 -5.14
C VAL A 71 9.01 -13.05 -5.64
N GLU A 72 8.52 -12.87 -6.87
CA GLU A 72 8.27 -11.55 -7.46
C GLU A 72 7.23 -10.76 -6.66
N GLN A 73 6.15 -11.41 -6.22
CA GLN A 73 5.11 -10.79 -5.40
C GLN A 73 5.62 -10.42 -4.01
N VAL A 74 6.44 -11.26 -3.38
CA VAL A 74 7.06 -10.96 -2.07
C VAL A 74 7.96 -9.72 -2.17
N VAL A 75 8.79 -9.65 -3.21
CA VAL A 75 9.68 -8.50 -3.45
C VAL A 75 8.86 -7.22 -3.75
N LEU A 76 7.81 -7.33 -4.56
CA LEU A 76 6.91 -6.22 -4.84
C LEU A 76 6.19 -5.74 -3.58
N ALA A 77 5.73 -6.66 -2.74
CA ALA A 77 5.03 -6.39 -1.50
C ALA A 77 5.93 -5.64 -0.50
N ASP A 78 7.19 -6.08 -0.36
CA ASP A 78 8.22 -5.42 0.45
C ASP A 78 8.41 -3.95 0.05
N MET A 79 8.61 -3.68 -1.24
CA MET A 79 8.76 -2.31 -1.76
C MET A 79 7.52 -1.44 -1.53
N ILE A 80 6.32 -2.00 -1.68
CA ILE A 80 5.06 -1.27 -1.43
C ILE A 80 4.91 -0.99 0.07
N PHE A 81 5.21 -1.97 0.92
CA PHE A 81 5.12 -1.87 2.37
C PHE A 81 5.99 -0.72 2.89
N ASP A 82 7.23 -0.60 2.41
CA ASP A 82 8.13 0.49 2.76
C ASP A 82 7.58 1.87 2.38
N VAL A 83 7.03 2.00 1.17
CA VAL A 83 6.40 3.26 0.73
C VAL A 83 5.21 3.63 1.61
N LEU A 84 4.34 2.66 1.92
CA LEU A 84 3.18 2.88 2.76
C LEU A 84 3.58 3.24 4.20
N LYS A 85 4.59 2.57 4.77
CA LYS A 85 5.15 2.85 6.09
C LYS A 85 5.70 4.28 6.18
N GLY A 86 6.46 4.71 5.16
CA GLY A 86 6.98 6.08 5.10
C GLY A 86 5.88 7.15 5.06
N ALA A 87 4.83 6.92 4.26
CA ALA A 87 3.70 7.85 4.19
C ALA A 87 2.84 7.84 5.47
N TRP A 88 2.66 6.67 6.07
CA TRP A 88 1.93 6.51 7.33
C TRP A 88 2.61 7.22 8.49
N GLY A 89 3.94 7.11 8.62
CA GLY A 89 4.69 7.82 9.65
C GLY A 89 4.50 9.35 9.59
N LYS A 90 4.39 9.92 8.38
CA LYS A 90 4.05 11.35 8.20
C LYS A 90 2.61 11.66 8.56
N PHE A 91 1.68 10.75 8.27
CA PHE A 91 0.28 10.91 8.61
C PHE A 91 0.05 10.88 10.13
N GLU A 92 0.73 10.01 10.87
CA GLU A 92 0.66 9.97 12.35
C GLU A 92 1.46 11.10 13.01
N GLY A 93 2.60 11.50 12.44
CA GLY A 93 3.43 12.57 13.01
C GLY A 93 2.96 14.00 12.71
N GLY A 94 2.01 14.17 11.78
CA GLY A 94 1.40 15.46 11.41
C GLY A 94 -0.07 15.60 11.84
N GLY A 95 -0.55 14.70 12.69
CA GLY A 95 -1.86 14.76 13.34
C GLY A 95 -1.81 15.46 14.69
#